data_AF-A0A4Q3TQY3-F1
#
_entry.id   AF-A0A4Q3TQY3-F1
#
_cell.length_a   1.000
_cell.length_b   1.000
_cell.length_c   1.000
_cell.angle_alpha   90.00
_cell.angle_beta   90.00
_cell.angle_gamma   90.00
#
_symmetry.space_group_name_H-M   'P 1'
#
loop_
_entity.id
_entity.type
_entity.pdbx_description
1 polymer ?
#
loop_
_entity_poly.entity_id
_entity_poly.type
_entity_poly.pdbx_seq_one_letter_code
_entity_poly.pdbx_strand_id
1 'polypeptide(L)'
;MTPPPLDPRGHVRKELMERAMTALDTHHRHLPLRDRMYLVDFQKFSGEERLYEVDLVAGEVKVLRTCHGRGSDPAHTGFAQRFSNTPDSNMSSVGAYATAGANWGSQQGPNVLLDGLEYSNDKARERAIIIHGADYADPDFLARLVVGV
;
A
#
# COMPACT_ATOMS: atom_id res chain seq x y z
N MET A 1 23.32 18.60 -6.67
CA MET A 1 23.52 17.16 -6.87
C MET A 1 22.25 16.63 -7.53
N THR A 2 22.36 15.89 -8.64
CA THR A 2 21.20 15.24 -9.26
C THR A 2 20.77 14.07 -8.38
N PRO A 3 19.48 13.92 -8.02
CA PRO A 3 19.04 12.76 -7.27
C PRO A 3 19.36 11.47 -8.05
N PRO A 4 19.66 10.35 -7.37
CA PRO A 4 19.92 9.09 -8.03
C PRO A 4 18.72 8.65 -8.88
N PRO A 5 18.94 7.86 -9.95
CA PRO A 5 17.83 7.30 -10.72
C PRO A 5 16.97 6.41 -9.81
N LEU A 6 15.66 6.64 -9.85
CA LEU A 6 14.69 5.89 -9.06
C LEU A 6 14.42 4.52 -9.68
N ASP A 7 14.43 3.46 -8.87
CA ASP A 7 14.19 2.08 -9.29
C ASP A 7 15.05 1.65 -10.49
N PRO A 8 16.39 1.66 -10.36
CA PRO A 8 17.31 1.35 -11.47
C PRO A 8 17.17 -0.10 -11.97
N ARG A 9 16.54 -0.98 -11.19
CA ARG A 9 16.28 -2.38 -11.53
C ARG A 9 14.93 -2.60 -12.21
N GLY A 10 14.06 -1.59 -12.23
CA GLY A 10 12.74 -1.65 -12.85
C GLY A 10 11.79 -2.64 -12.17
N HIS A 11 11.82 -2.71 -10.83
CA HIS A 11 10.92 -3.55 -10.05
C HIS A 11 9.45 -3.12 -10.16
N VAL A 12 9.22 -1.80 -10.25
CA VAL A 12 7.90 -1.18 -10.32
C VAL A 12 7.55 -0.89 -11.77
N ARG A 13 6.33 -1.21 -12.18
CA ARG A 13 5.82 -0.80 -13.51
C ARG A 13 5.87 0.71 -13.64
N LYS A 14 6.39 1.21 -14.77
CA LYS A 14 6.57 2.64 -15.03
C LYS A 14 5.31 3.47 -14.76
N GLU A 15 4.17 3.03 -15.28
CA GLU A 15 2.88 3.70 -15.07
C GLU A 15 2.49 3.80 -13.59
N LEU A 16 2.77 2.77 -12.79
CA LEU A 16 2.48 2.79 -11.35
C LEU A 16 3.40 3.77 -10.62
N MET A 17 4.68 3.81 -10.98
CA MET A 17 5.65 4.77 -10.44
C MET A 17 5.27 6.22 -10.81
N GLU A 18 4.91 6.48 -12.06
CA GLU A 18 4.48 7.80 -12.54
C GLU A 18 3.23 8.30 -11.80
N ARG A 19 2.23 7.42 -11.62
CA ARG A 19 1.03 7.72 -10.83
C ARG A 19 1.38 8.01 -9.38
N ALA A 20 2.28 7.24 -8.77
CA ALA A 20 2.70 7.45 -7.39
C ALA A 20 3.43 8.79 -7.20
N MET A 21 4.35 9.13 -8.09
CA MET A 21 5.05 10.43 -8.06
C MET A 21 4.07 11.60 -8.24
N THR A 22 3.11 11.47 -9.15
CA THR A 22 2.05 12.48 -9.35
C THR A 22 1.19 12.66 -8.09
N ALA A 23 0.81 11.57 -7.43
CA ALA A 23 0.06 11.61 -6.17
C ALA A 23 0.88 12.26 -5.04
N LEU A 24 2.17 11.92 -4.94
CA LEU A 24 3.10 12.50 -3.96
C LEU A 24 3.19 14.03 -4.11
N ASP A 25 3.26 14.54 -5.34
CA ASP A 25 3.26 15.97 -5.64
C ASP A 25 1.89 16.62 -5.38
N THR A 26 0.81 15.99 -5.82
CA THR A 26 -0.57 16.49 -5.65
C THR A 26 -0.92 16.67 -4.18
N HIS A 27 -0.55 15.69 -3.34
CA HIS A 27 -0.91 15.67 -1.93
C HIS A 27 0.19 16.17 -0.98
N HIS A 28 1.22 16.86 -1.48
CA HIS A 28 2.39 17.30 -0.69
C HIS A 28 2.04 18.01 0.63
N ARG A 29 0.91 18.73 0.72
CA ARG A 29 0.47 19.42 1.94
C ARG A 29 0.08 18.49 3.09
N HIS A 30 -0.27 17.24 2.78
CA HIS A 30 -0.63 16.21 3.76
C HIS A 30 0.56 15.32 4.13
N LEU A 31 1.72 15.52 3.50
CA LEU A 31 2.87 14.63 3.59
C LEU A 31 4.05 15.39 4.20
N PRO A 32 4.20 15.37 5.54
CA PRO A 32 5.30 16.08 6.22
C PRO A 32 6.68 15.50 5.84
N LEU A 33 6.72 14.21 5.49
CA LEU A 33 7.89 13.51 4.98
C LEU A 33 7.57 12.91 3.61
N ARG A 34 8.55 12.98 2.70
CA ARG A 34 8.45 12.56 1.29
C ARG A 34 9.71 11.82 0.84
N ASP A 35 10.41 11.22 1.79
CA ASP A 35 11.62 10.41 1.62
C ASP A 35 11.31 8.95 1.28
N ARG A 36 10.07 8.50 1.52
CA ARG A 36 9.64 7.12 1.26
C ARG A 36 8.19 7.06 0.81
N MET A 37 7.89 6.09 -0.05
CA MET A 37 6.52 5.75 -0.43
C MET A 37 6.33 4.24 -0.58
N TYR A 38 5.09 3.79 -0.43
CA TYR A 38 4.70 2.39 -0.57
C TYR A 38 3.69 2.24 -1.70
N LEU A 39 3.99 1.38 -2.67
CA LEU A 39 3.17 1.16 -3.86
C LEU A 39 2.65 -0.27 -3.86
N VAL A 40 1.35 -0.46 -4.11
CA VAL A 40 0.76 -1.80 -4.25
C VAL A 40 0.24 -1.97 -5.67
N ASP A 41 0.67 -3.05 -6.33
CA ASP A 41 0.21 -3.42 -7.66
C ASP A 41 -0.86 -4.52 -7.61
N PHE A 42 -2.11 -4.12 -7.50
CA PHE A 42 -3.23 -5.07 -7.47
C PHE A 42 -3.52 -5.75 -8.82
N GLN A 43 -2.83 -5.38 -9.92
CA GLN A 43 -2.90 -6.16 -11.16
C GLN A 43 -2.15 -7.49 -11.07
N LYS A 44 -1.29 -7.65 -10.06
CA LYS A 44 -0.55 -8.89 -9.80
C LYS A 44 -1.33 -9.85 -8.90
N PHE A 45 -1.11 -11.14 -9.13
CA PHE A 45 -1.64 -12.22 -8.32
C PHE A 45 -1.21 -12.05 -6.85
N SER A 46 -2.08 -12.39 -5.89
CA SER A 46 -1.84 -12.17 -4.46
C SER A 46 -0.70 -12.99 -3.88
N GLY A 47 -0.32 -14.08 -4.56
CA GLY A 47 0.87 -14.88 -4.25
C GLY A 47 2.16 -14.37 -4.89
N GLU A 48 2.17 -13.20 -5.52
CA GLU A 48 3.38 -12.56 -6.04
C GLU A 48 3.82 -11.39 -5.16
N GLU A 49 5.10 -11.02 -5.27
CA GLU A 49 5.61 -9.79 -4.69
C GLU A 49 5.02 -8.60 -5.45
N ARG A 50 4.15 -7.85 -4.78
CA ARG A 50 3.35 -6.77 -5.38
C ARG A 50 3.24 -5.52 -4.49
N LEU A 51 4.00 -5.48 -3.41
CA LEU A 51 4.19 -4.29 -2.60
C LEU A 51 5.63 -3.83 -2.78
N TYR A 52 5.81 -2.52 -2.97
CA TYR A 52 7.10 -1.91 -3.21
C TYR A 52 7.31 -0.80 -2.20
N GLU A 53 8.33 -0.92 -1.37
CA GLU A 53 8.84 0.17 -0.56
C GLU A 53 9.90 0.91 -1.37
N VAL A 54 9.62 2.18 -1.67
CA VAL A 54 10.45 3.02 -2.54
C VAL A 54 11.15 4.06 -1.67
N ASP A 55 12.48 3.99 -1.61
CA ASP A 55 13.32 4.98 -0.96
C ASP A 55 13.65 6.09 -1.96
N LEU A 56 13.04 7.26 -1.78
CA LEU A 56 13.16 8.39 -2.69
C LEU A 56 14.49 9.14 -2.51
N VAL A 57 15.22 8.88 -1.42
CA VAL A 57 16.53 9.48 -1.14
C VAL A 57 17.63 8.64 -1.79
N ALA A 58 17.60 7.33 -1.59
CA ALA A 58 18.57 6.39 -2.14
C ALA A 58 18.27 5.98 -3.59
N GLY A 59 17.01 6.11 -4.04
CA GLY A 59 16.56 5.62 -5.35
C GLY A 59 16.31 4.10 -5.39
N GLU A 60 16.34 3.43 -4.24
CA GLU A 60 16.20 1.97 -4.13
C GLU A 60 14.76 1.52 -3.93
N VAL A 61 14.44 0.31 -4.38
CA VAL A 61 13.14 -0.33 -4.18
C VAL A 61 13.32 -1.67 -3.50
N LYS A 62 12.62 -1.86 -2.39
CA LYS A 62 12.46 -3.15 -1.73
C LYS A 62 11.12 -3.76 -2.13
N VAL A 63 11.16 -5.01 -2.61
CA VAL A 63 9.97 -5.75 -3.05
C VAL A 63 9.46 -6.63 -1.90
N LEU A 64 8.15 -6.64 -1.71
CA LEU A 64 7.45 -7.27 -0.58
C LEU A 64 6.14 -7.90 -1.08
N ARG A 65 5.55 -8.74 -0.24
CA ARG A 65 4.21 -9.33 -0.44
C ARG A 65 3.16 -8.53 0.33
N THR A 66 1.94 -8.50 -0.20
CA THR A 66 0.75 -7.97 0.49
C THR A 66 -0.52 -8.67 0.00
N CYS A 67 -1.51 -8.75 0.87
CA CYS A 67 -2.86 -9.23 0.55
C CYS A 67 -3.78 -8.08 0.11
N HIS A 68 -4.94 -8.45 -0.44
CA HIS A 68 -6.07 -7.54 -0.64
C HIS A 68 -7.20 -7.97 0.30
N GLY A 69 -8.19 -7.10 0.51
CA GLY A 69 -9.38 -7.46 1.31
C GLY A 69 -10.16 -8.61 0.66
N ARG A 70 -10.69 -9.54 1.47
CA ARG A 70 -11.42 -10.72 1.00
C ARG A 70 -12.58 -10.38 0.04
N GLY A 71 -13.22 -9.22 0.23
CA GLY A 71 -14.32 -8.78 -0.60
C GLY A 71 -13.87 -8.40 -2.01
N SER A 72 -12.58 -8.09 -2.21
CA SER A 72 -12.01 -7.68 -3.49
C SER A 72 -11.85 -8.84 -4.47
N ASP A 73 -11.84 -10.09 -4.00
CA ASP A 73 -11.73 -11.30 -4.82
C ASP A 73 -12.75 -12.37 -4.38
N PRO A 74 -14.05 -12.14 -4.65
CA PRO A 74 -15.11 -13.06 -4.21
C PRO A 74 -15.02 -14.45 -4.87
N ALA A 75 -14.34 -14.57 -6.00
CA ALA A 75 -14.16 -15.84 -6.71
C ALA A 75 -12.86 -16.56 -6.32
N HIS A 76 -12.09 -16.03 -5.35
CA HIS A 76 -10.85 -16.63 -4.84
C HIS A 76 -9.85 -17.00 -5.93
N THR A 77 -9.69 -16.11 -6.92
CA THR A 77 -8.77 -16.28 -8.04
C THR A 77 -7.34 -15.85 -7.73
N GLY A 78 -7.15 -15.15 -6.60
CA GLY A 78 -5.95 -14.45 -6.18
C GLY A 78 -5.75 -13.08 -6.85
N PHE A 79 -6.67 -12.63 -7.70
CA PHE A 79 -6.65 -11.29 -8.29
C PHE A 79 -7.70 -10.40 -7.63
N ALA A 80 -7.33 -9.16 -7.29
CA ALA A 80 -8.31 -8.19 -6.83
C ALA A 80 -9.16 -7.73 -8.02
N GLN A 81 -10.44 -8.11 -8.02
CA GLN A 81 -11.38 -7.85 -9.12
C GLN A 81 -12.18 -6.58 -8.89
N ARG A 82 -12.34 -6.16 -7.64
CA ARG A 82 -13.17 -5.02 -7.26
C ARG A 82 -12.64 -4.29 -6.03
N PHE A 83 -12.91 -2.99 -5.95
CA PHE A 83 -12.50 -2.11 -4.86
C PHE A 83 -13.69 -1.28 -4.37
N SER A 84 -13.67 -0.90 -3.10
CA SER A 84 -14.77 -0.15 -2.50
C SER A 84 -14.28 0.77 -1.41
N ASN A 85 -14.92 1.92 -1.29
CA ASN A 85 -14.78 2.86 -0.19
C ASN A 85 -15.93 2.72 0.83
N THR A 86 -16.78 1.70 0.70
CA THR A 86 -17.92 1.50 1.59
C THR A 86 -17.49 0.74 2.85
N PRO A 87 -17.89 1.19 4.05
CA PRO A 87 -17.74 0.42 5.28
C PRO A 87 -18.28 -1.01 5.16
N ASP A 88 -17.67 -1.94 5.88
CA ASP A 88 -18.03 -3.37 5.94
C ASP A 88 -17.99 -4.14 4.61
N SER A 89 -17.55 -3.52 3.51
CA SER A 89 -17.36 -4.20 2.22
C SER A 89 -16.27 -5.27 2.26
N ASN A 90 -15.34 -5.19 3.22
CA ASN A 90 -14.12 -6.00 3.30
C ASN A 90 -13.27 -5.97 2.02
N MET A 91 -13.43 -4.92 1.20
CA MET A 91 -12.72 -4.72 -0.06
C MET A 91 -11.60 -3.72 0.16
N SER A 92 -10.45 -3.90 -0.50
CA SER A 92 -9.46 -2.83 -0.57
C SER A 92 -10.06 -1.60 -1.28
N SER A 93 -9.55 -0.41 -0.97
CA SER A 93 -9.81 0.82 -1.72
C SER A 93 -8.54 1.24 -2.49
N VAL A 94 -8.72 1.90 -3.63
CA VAL A 94 -7.62 2.40 -4.48
C VAL A 94 -7.42 3.91 -4.28
N GLY A 95 -6.24 4.40 -4.59
CA GLY A 95 -5.86 5.81 -4.48
C GLY A 95 -4.70 6.02 -3.51
N ALA A 96 -4.31 7.27 -3.33
CA ALA A 96 -3.24 7.70 -2.44
C ALA A 96 -3.68 7.74 -0.97
N TYR A 97 -2.76 7.34 -0.08
CA TYR A 97 -2.95 7.39 1.36
C TYR A 97 -1.80 8.15 2.02
N ALA A 98 -2.07 8.82 3.13
CA ALA A 98 -1.05 9.33 4.04
C ALA A 98 -0.93 8.40 5.25
N THR A 99 0.31 8.17 5.71
CA THR A 99 0.53 7.53 7.01
C THR A 99 0.22 8.53 8.12
N ALA A 100 -0.62 8.12 9.06
CA ALA A 100 -1.16 9.00 10.09
C ALA A 100 -0.62 8.72 11.50
N GLY A 101 0.31 7.77 11.61
CA GLY A 101 0.98 7.44 12.85
C GLY A 101 0.91 5.96 13.20
N ALA A 102 1.76 5.57 14.15
CA ALA A 102 1.76 4.23 14.72
C ALA A 102 0.56 4.03 15.64
N ASN A 103 0.05 2.81 15.67
CA ASN A 103 -1.07 2.38 16.50
C ASN A 103 -0.91 0.90 16.87
N TRP A 104 -1.79 0.40 17.71
CA TRP A 104 -1.82 -1.00 18.14
C TRP A 104 -3.24 -1.57 18.06
N GLY A 105 -3.37 -2.75 17.45
CA GLY A 105 -4.62 -3.51 17.34
C GLY A 105 -4.54 -4.80 18.14
N SER A 106 -5.64 -5.21 18.77
CA SER A 106 -5.67 -6.44 19.59
C SER A 106 -5.42 -7.71 18.77
N GLN A 107 -5.77 -7.71 17.48
CA GLN A 107 -5.57 -8.86 16.58
C GLN A 107 -4.34 -8.68 15.68
N GLN A 108 -4.03 -7.44 15.30
CA GLN A 108 -3.02 -7.11 14.30
C GLN A 108 -1.66 -6.74 14.91
N GLY A 109 -1.61 -6.45 16.22
CA GLY A 109 -0.40 -5.95 16.88
C GLY A 109 -0.02 -4.54 16.43
N PRO A 110 1.29 -4.21 16.37
CA PRO A 110 1.76 -2.93 15.84
C PRO A 110 1.25 -2.69 14.42
N ASN A 111 0.70 -1.50 14.19
CA ASN A 111 0.20 -1.10 12.88
C ASN A 111 0.41 0.40 12.63
N VAL A 112 0.18 0.81 11.39
CA VAL A 112 0.20 2.20 10.95
C VAL A 112 -1.18 2.56 10.44
N LEU A 113 -1.75 3.64 10.99
CA LEU A 113 -3.02 4.19 10.53
C LEU A 113 -2.85 4.87 9.18
N LEU A 114 -3.86 4.75 8.32
CA LEU A 114 -3.89 5.41 7.03
C LEU A 114 -5.04 6.43 6.94
N ASP A 115 -4.76 7.58 6.35
CA ASP A 115 -5.76 8.55 5.88
C ASP A 115 -5.86 8.47 4.36
N GLY A 116 -7.09 8.37 3.86
CA GLY A 116 -7.36 8.43 2.43
C GLY A 116 -7.27 9.86 1.92
N LEU A 117 -6.64 10.05 0.77
CA LEU A 117 -6.42 11.37 0.17
C LEU A 117 -7.29 11.62 -1.08
N GLU A 118 -8.08 10.62 -1.48
CA GLU A 118 -8.90 10.61 -2.68
C GLU A 118 -10.33 10.15 -2.39
N TYR A 119 -11.31 10.56 -3.20
CA TYR A 119 -12.73 10.14 -3.03
C TYR A 119 -12.92 8.61 -3.03
N SER A 120 -12.04 7.87 -3.71
CA SER A 120 -12.08 6.41 -3.74
C SER A 120 -11.59 5.75 -2.44
N ASN A 121 -11.02 6.50 -1.50
CA ASN A 121 -10.50 5.98 -0.23
C ASN A 121 -10.68 6.92 0.98
N ASP A 122 -11.40 8.03 0.87
CA ASP A 122 -11.56 9.04 1.92
C ASP A 122 -12.16 8.51 3.24
N LYS A 123 -12.77 7.33 3.24
CA LYS A 123 -13.25 6.63 4.45
C LYS A 123 -12.24 5.67 5.05
N ALA A 124 -10.97 5.72 4.64
CA ALA A 124 -9.93 4.79 5.11
C ALA A 124 -9.87 4.69 6.64
N ARG A 125 -9.94 5.83 7.34
CA ARG A 125 -9.91 5.87 8.81
C ARG A 125 -11.15 5.21 9.42
N GLU A 126 -12.34 5.57 8.94
CA GLU A 126 -13.62 5.01 9.41
C GLU A 126 -13.68 3.50 9.19
N ARG A 127 -13.04 3.03 8.13
CA ARG A 127 -12.96 1.62 7.73
C ARG A 127 -11.81 0.87 8.39
N ALA A 128 -11.06 1.51 9.28
CA ALA A 128 -9.87 0.96 9.94
C ALA A 128 -8.85 0.37 8.96
N ILE A 129 -8.68 1.01 7.78
CA ILE A 129 -7.64 0.61 6.83
C ILE A 129 -6.28 0.95 7.42
N ILE A 130 -5.46 -0.08 7.62
CA ILE A 130 -4.16 0.02 8.28
C ILE A 130 -3.10 -0.76 7.52
N ILE A 131 -1.84 -0.44 7.77
CA ILE A 131 -0.71 -1.28 7.39
C ILE A 131 -0.25 -2.03 8.63
N HIS A 132 -0.17 -3.36 8.55
CA HIS A 132 0.37 -4.18 9.64
C HIS A 132 1.14 -5.39 9.11
N GLY A 133 2.02 -5.96 9.93
CA GLY A 133 2.65 -7.24 9.64
C GLY A 133 1.65 -8.38 9.75
N ALA A 134 1.71 -9.34 8.83
CA ALA A 134 0.82 -10.49 8.84
C ALA A 134 1.54 -11.78 8.47
N ASP A 135 1.59 -12.73 9.41
CA ASP A 135 2.35 -13.97 9.28
C ASP A 135 1.87 -14.88 8.14
N TYR A 136 0.61 -14.74 7.74
CA TYR A 136 0.01 -15.50 6.64
C TYR A 136 0.37 -14.97 5.25
N ALA A 137 0.97 -13.78 5.13
CA ALA A 137 1.37 -13.22 3.84
C ALA A 137 2.71 -13.82 3.33
N ASP A 138 3.49 -14.43 4.23
CA ASP A 138 4.72 -15.19 3.93
C ASP A 138 5.13 -16.04 5.15
N PRO A 139 5.24 -17.38 5.04
CA PRO A 139 5.65 -18.24 6.16
C PRO A 139 7.06 -17.94 6.71
N ASP A 140 7.97 -17.41 5.88
CA ASP A 140 9.41 -17.48 6.14
C ASP A 140 10.11 -16.15 6.48
N PHE A 141 9.41 -15.00 6.52
CA PHE A 141 10.10 -13.71 6.69
C PHE A 141 9.38 -12.62 7.52
N LEU A 142 10.13 -11.94 8.40
CA LEU A 142 9.66 -10.94 9.39
C LEU A 142 9.44 -9.50 8.87
N ALA A 143 9.48 -9.25 7.56
CA ALA A 143 9.15 -7.94 6.99
C ALA A 143 7.87 -8.07 6.15
N ARG A 144 6.73 -8.00 6.83
CA ARG A 144 5.39 -8.26 6.29
C ARG A 144 4.60 -6.96 6.30
N LEU A 145 3.86 -6.66 5.24
CA LEU A 145 2.91 -5.55 5.23
C LEU A 145 1.65 -6.02 4.50
N VAL A 146 0.54 -6.07 5.22
CA VAL A 146 -0.79 -6.19 4.66
C VAL A 146 -1.45 -4.83 4.79
N VAL A 147 -1.99 -4.33 3.68
CA VAL A 147 -2.98 -3.26 3.71
C VAL A 147 -4.30 -3.92 4.12
N GLY A 148 -4.54 -3.94 5.43
CA GLY A 148 -5.68 -4.59 6.06
C GLY A 148 -6.94 -3.76 5.84
N VAL A 149 -8.03 -4.47 5.56
CA VAL A 149 -9.42 -3.97 5.53
C VAL A 149 -10.18 -4.65 6.65
#